data_AF-A0A6P1R0V3-F1
#
_entry.id   AF-A0A6P1R0V3-F1
#
_cell.length_a   1.000
_cell.length_b   1.000
_cell.length_c   1.000
_cell.angle_alpha   90.00
_cell.angle_beta   90.00
_cell.angle_gamma   90.00
#
_symmetry.space_group_name_H-M   'P 1'
#
loop_
_entity.id
_entity.type
_entity.pdbx_description
1 polymer ?
#
loop_
_entity_poly.entity_id
_entity_poly.type
_entity_poly.pdbx_seq_one_letter_code
_entity_poly.pdbx_strand_id
1 'polypeptide(L)'
;MDIKKARPRTRINLTSNTDGRQSSRPLRCSINAHPWRLDLDWRWHQAALDFGCMLSINPDAHSIPELDHMHWGVEMARKGGVPAARVLNAMPLSDLTRYLRQKRRSLARAA
;
A
#
# COMPACT_ATOMS: atom_id res chain seq x y z
N MET A 1 31.89 -13.48 -0.71
CA MET A 1 31.40 -12.28 0.02
C MET A 1 29.90 -12.48 0.22
N ASP A 2 29.56 -13.16 1.31
CA ASP A 2 28.25 -13.70 1.63
C ASP A 2 27.27 -12.61 2.08
N ILE A 3 26.19 -12.42 1.32
CA ILE A 3 25.02 -11.65 1.76
C ILE A 3 23.94 -12.67 2.13
N LYS A 4 24.01 -13.19 3.36
CA LYS A 4 22.94 -14.02 3.95
C LYS A 4 21.81 -13.10 4.47
N LYS A 5 20.56 -13.48 4.20
CA LYS A 5 19.26 -12.91 4.66
C LYS A 5 18.63 -11.74 3.87
N ALA A 6 18.27 -11.98 2.61
CA ALA A 6 17.03 -11.41 2.05
C ALA A 6 16.27 -12.52 1.32
N ARG A 7 15.02 -12.78 1.70
CA ARG A 7 14.17 -13.73 0.96
C ARG A 7 13.98 -13.17 -0.47
N PRO A 8 13.94 -14.02 -1.52
CA PRO A 8 13.74 -13.54 -2.88
C PRO A 8 12.46 -12.71 -2.95
N ARG A 9 12.56 -11.48 -3.49
CA ARG A 9 11.45 -10.55 -3.65
C ARG A 9 10.32 -11.25 -4.40
N THR A 10 9.15 -11.37 -3.79
CA THR A 10 7.97 -11.88 -4.48
C THR A 10 7.70 -10.98 -5.67
N ARG A 11 7.82 -11.53 -6.89
CA ARG A 11 7.46 -10.82 -8.12
C ARG A 11 5.97 -10.53 -8.05
N ILE A 12 5.60 -9.27 -7.76
CA ILE A 12 4.22 -8.86 -7.87
C ILE A 12 3.93 -8.83 -9.37
N ASN A 13 3.10 -9.76 -9.85
CA ASN A 13 2.56 -9.70 -11.21
C ASN A 13 1.55 -8.55 -11.26
N LEU A 14 2.07 -7.33 -11.36
CA LEU A 14 1.36 -6.17 -11.84
C LEU A 14 1.37 -6.25 -13.37
N THR A 15 0.73 -7.28 -13.95
CA THR A 15 0.49 -7.27 -15.40
C THR A 15 -0.42 -6.07 -15.65
N SER A 16 0.09 -5.08 -16.39
CA SER A 16 -0.74 -4.03 -16.97
C SER A 16 -1.92 -4.73 -17.60
N ASN A 17 -3.14 -4.43 -17.15
CA ASN A 17 -4.34 -4.96 -17.79
C ASN A 17 -4.43 -4.30 -19.17
N THR A 18 -3.69 -4.84 -20.13
CA THR A 18 -3.81 -4.55 -21.56
C THR A 18 -5.14 -5.05 -22.12
N ASP A 19 -5.91 -5.80 -21.31
CA ASP A 19 -7.22 -6.37 -21.68
C ASP A 19 -8.41 -5.50 -21.26
N GLY A 20 -8.21 -4.27 -20.77
CA GLY A 20 -9.31 -3.35 -20.42
C GLY A 20 -10.23 -3.79 -19.27
N ARG A 21 -10.05 -4.99 -18.72
CA ARG A 21 -10.75 -5.43 -17.50
C ARG A 21 -10.09 -4.79 -16.29
N GLN A 22 -10.55 -3.63 -15.86
CA GLN A 22 -10.35 -3.22 -14.47
C GLN A 22 -10.81 -4.38 -13.58
N SER A 23 -9.90 -4.91 -12.75
CA SER A 23 -10.31 -5.82 -11.69
C SER A 23 -11.48 -5.15 -10.97
N SER A 24 -12.62 -5.83 -10.88
CA SER A 24 -13.84 -5.31 -10.25
C SER A 24 -13.63 -4.91 -8.78
N ARG A 25 -12.46 -5.22 -8.22
CA ARG A 25 -12.04 -4.91 -6.87
C ARG A 25 -10.91 -3.88 -6.91
N PRO A 26 -11.06 -2.72 -6.23
CA PRO A 26 -9.98 -1.76 -6.11
C PRO A 26 -8.80 -2.43 -5.40
N LEU A 27 -7.70 -2.60 -6.15
CA LEU A 27 -6.45 -3.13 -5.65
C LEU A 27 -5.88 -2.16 -4.60
N ARG A 28 -5.33 -2.70 -3.53
CA ARG A 28 -4.72 -1.91 -2.45
C ARG A 28 -3.32 -2.41 -2.20
N CYS A 29 -2.39 -1.49 -2.10
CA CYS A 29 -1.01 -1.78 -1.83
C CYS A 29 -0.67 -1.28 -0.42
N SER A 30 -0.05 -2.12 0.39
CA SER A 30 0.47 -1.70 1.70
C SER A 30 1.93 -1.32 1.55
N ILE A 31 2.31 -0.18 2.12
CA ILE A 31 3.69 0.22 2.38
C ILE A 31 3.95 -0.10 3.84
N ASN A 32 4.80 -1.08 4.06
CA ASN A 32 5.30 -1.48 5.36
C ASN A 32 6.45 -0.53 5.72
N ALA A 33 6.28 0.21 6.81
CA ALA A 33 7.21 1.21 7.28
C ALA A 33 8.34 0.62 8.15
N HIS A 34 8.31 -0.68 8.43
CA HIS A 34 9.34 -1.33 9.21
C HIS A 34 10.69 -1.28 8.45
N PRO A 35 11.78 -0.77 9.07
CA PRO A 35 13.07 -0.50 8.40
C PRO A 35 13.66 -1.72 7.70
N TRP A 36 13.44 -2.90 8.27
CA TRP A 36 13.95 -4.17 7.77
C TRP A 36 13.19 -4.71 6.54
N ARG A 37 12.01 -4.16 6.24
CA ARG A 37 11.13 -4.66 5.18
C ARG A 37 10.93 -3.64 4.06
N LEU A 38 10.48 -2.42 4.39
CA LEU A 38 10.23 -1.34 3.42
C LEU A 38 9.57 -1.82 2.11
N ASP A 39 8.46 -2.54 2.27
CA ASP A 39 7.72 -3.23 1.22
C ASP A 39 6.30 -2.68 1.18
N LEU A 40 5.76 -2.13 0.10
CA LEU A 40 6.20 -2.13 -1.29
C LEU A 40 7.50 -1.34 -1.56
N ASP A 41 8.36 -1.82 -2.48
CA ASP A 41 9.51 -1.02 -2.95
C ASP A 41 9.01 0.24 -3.70
N TRP A 42 9.62 1.40 -3.41
CA TRP A 42 9.28 2.70 -4.01
C TRP A 42 9.17 2.67 -5.55
N ARG A 43 9.94 1.80 -6.22
CA ARG A 43 9.90 1.64 -7.69
C ARG A 43 8.53 1.19 -8.22
N TRP A 44 7.75 0.49 -7.40
CA TRP A 44 6.42 0.01 -7.79
C TRP A 44 5.29 0.97 -7.43
N HIS A 45 5.59 2.09 -6.77
CA HIS A 45 4.57 3.03 -6.34
C HIS A 45 3.87 3.70 -7.53
N GLN A 46 4.64 4.10 -8.55
CA GLN A 46 4.08 4.68 -9.77
C GLN A 46 3.18 3.68 -10.50
N ALA A 47 3.64 2.45 -10.70
CA ALA A 47 2.81 1.40 -11.29
C ALA A 47 1.51 1.21 -10.49
N ALA A 48 1.59 1.10 -9.15
CA ALA A 48 0.39 1.00 -8.30
C ALA A 48 -0.56 2.20 -8.46
N LEU A 49 -0.04 3.42 -8.64
CA LEU A 49 -0.86 4.59 -8.91
C LEU A 49 -1.58 4.50 -10.25
N ASP A 50 -0.88 4.04 -11.30
CA ASP A 50 -1.41 3.85 -12.66
C ASP A 50 -2.54 2.80 -12.67
N PHE A 51 -2.42 1.75 -11.86
CA PHE A 51 -3.49 0.75 -11.66
C PHE A 51 -4.70 1.27 -10.87
N GLY A 52 -4.68 2.51 -10.39
CA GLY A 52 -5.77 3.05 -9.57
C GLY A 52 -5.74 2.56 -8.12
N CYS A 53 -4.62 2.00 -7.64
CA CYS A 53 -4.53 1.49 -6.28
C CYS A 53 -4.57 2.62 -5.24
N MET A 54 -5.16 2.33 -4.09
CA MET A 54 -5.00 3.13 -2.88
C MET A 54 -3.87 2.54 -2.03
N LEU A 55 -2.97 3.39 -1.53
CA LEU A 55 -1.86 2.98 -0.69
C LEU A 55 -2.18 3.15 0.80
N SER A 56 -1.72 2.22 1.63
CA SER A 56 -1.81 2.29 3.09
C SER A 56 -0.42 2.18 3.68
N ILE A 57 -0.04 3.04 4.60
CA ILE A 57 1.26 3.00 5.28
C ILE A 57 1.06 2.41 6.67
N ASN A 58 1.78 1.34 7.01
CA ASN A 58 1.64 0.64 8.29
C ASN A 58 3.02 0.24 8.83
N PRO A 59 3.32 0.43 10.12
CA PRO A 59 4.64 0.10 10.68
C PRO A 59 4.79 -1.38 11.04
N ASP A 60 3.70 -2.16 11.01
CA ASP A 60 3.67 -3.57 11.44
C ASP A 60 4.24 -3.73 12.86
N ALA A 61 3.86 -2.79 13.74
CA ALA A 61 4.40 -2.65 15.07
C ALA A 61 3.96 -3.78 16.00
N HIS A 62 4.92 -4.45 16.62
CA HIS A 62 4.77 -5.46 17.67
C HIS A 62 5.09 -4.88 19.06
N SER A 63 5.58 -3.64 19.12
CA SER A 63 5.84 -2.88 20.33
C SER A 63 5.49 -1.40 20.14
N ILE A 64 5.27 -0.66 21.25
CA ILE A 64 4.92 0.77 21.19
C ILE A 64 6.00 1.59 20.46
N PRO A 65 7.31 1.40 20.70
CA PRO A 65 8.35 2.15 19.98
C PRO A 65 8.35 1.92 18.47
N GLU A 66 7.88 0.76 18.00
CA GLU A 66 7.83 0.48 16.56
C GLU A 66 6.77 1.31 15.82
N LEU A 67 5.85 1.95 16.53
CA LEU A 67 4.92 2.91 15.90
C LEU A 67 5.66 4.09 15.28
N ASP A 68 6.81 4.47 15.85
CA ASP A 68 7.64 5.56 15.32
C ASP A 68 8.17 5.23 13.93
N HIS A 69 8.30 3.96 13.54
CA HIS A 69 8.75 3.56 12.20
C HIS A 69 7.87 4.08 11.06
N MET A 70 6.66 4.57 11.34
CA MET A 70 5.79 5.21 10.36
C MET A 70 6.50 6.27 9.51
N HIS A 71 7.47 7.01 10.07
CA HIS A 71 8.21 8.04 9.33
C HIS A 71 8.92 7.47 8.10
N TRP A 72 9.53 6.28 8.19
CA TRP A 72 10.19 5.62 7.06
C TRP A 72 9.20 5.29 5.93
N GLY A 73 8.00 4.85 6.29
CA GLY A 73 6.94 4.58 5.31
C GLY A 73 6.50 5.83 4.56
N VAL A 74 6.44 6.98 5.26
CA VAL A 74 6.13 8.28 4.65
C VAL A 74 7.27 8.74 3.73
N GLU A 75 8.52 8.60 4.15
CA GLU A 75 9.67 8.93 3.31
C GLU A 75 9.72 8.09 2.03
N MET A 76 9.43 6.79 2.14
CA MET A 76 9.35 5.90 0.99
C MET A 76 8.19 6.26 0.05
N ALA A 77 7.02 6.62 0.60
CA ALA A 77 5.90 7.10 -0.19
C ALA A 77 6.23 8.40 -0.95
N ARG A 78 6.93 9.34 -0.29
CA ARG A 78 7.42 10.58 -0.91
C ARG A 78 8.43 10.31 -2.01
N LYS A 79 9.40 9.41 -1.77
CA LYS A 79 10.37 8.97 -2.77
C LYS A 79 9.70 8.31 -3.97
N GLY A 80 8.63 7.55 -3.74
CA GLY A 80 7.79 6.94 -4.78
C GLY A 80 6.84 7.93 -5.46
N GLY A 81 6.84 9.21 -5.11
CA GLY A 81 5.98 10.23 -5.72
C GLY A 81 4.48 10.04 -5.43
N VAL A 82 4.12 9.42 -4.29
CA VAL A 82 2.72 9.15 -3.96
C VAL A 82 2.05 10.40 -3.39
N PRO A 83 0.97 10.90 -4.03
CA PRO A 83 0.23 12.05 -3.51
C PRO A 83 -0.62 11.65 -2.29
N ALA A 84 -0.81 12.58 -1.36
CA ALA A 84 -1.59 12.36 -0.13
C ALA A 84 -3.03 11.89 -0.43
N ALA A 85 -3.64 12.36 -1.51
CA ALA A 85 -4.98 11.92 -1.95
C ALA A 85 -5.07 10.42 -2.26
N ARG A 86 -3.94 9.74 -2.49
CA ARG A 86 -3.85 8.31 -2.78
C ARG A 86 -3.36 7.48 -1.60
N VAL A 87 -3.22 8.10 -0.42
CA VAL A 87 -2.82 7.45 0.83
C VAL A 87 -4.01 7.42 1.79
N LEU A 88 -4.40 6.23 2.25
CA LEU A 88 -5.53 6.05 3.18
C LEU A 88 -5.29 6.73 4.53
N ASN A 89 -4.05 6.70 5.01
CA ASN A 89 -3.66 7.31 6.28
C ASN A 89 -3.75 8.85 6.27
N ALA A 90 -3.77 9.48 5.10
CA ALA A 90 -3.89 10.93 4.96
C ALA A 90 -5.35 11.41 4.88
N MET A 91 -6.32 10.50 4.80
CA MET A 91 -7.73 10.85 4.78
C MET A 91 -8.21 11.29 6.18
N PRO A 92 -9.13 12.27 6.25
CA PRO A 92 -9.87 12.54 7.48
C PRO A 92 -10.62 11.30 7.97
N LEU A 93 -10.79 11.17 9.29
CA LEU A 93 -11.45 10.02 9.92
C LEU A 93 -12.87 9.78 9.38
N SER A 94 -13.63 10.86 9.14
CA SER A 94 -14.97 10.80 8.54
C SER A 94 -14.96 10.15 7.15
N ASP A 95 -14.00 10.52 6.32
CA ASP A 95 -13.85 10.03 4.95
C ASP A 95 -13.37 8.59 4.92
N LEU A 96 -12.40 8.24 5.77
CA LEU A 96 -11.93 6.87 5.91
C LEU A 96 -13.06 5.94 6.38
N THR A 97 -13.84 6.37 7.38
CA THR A 97 -14.98 5.60 7.89
C THR A 97 -16.03 5.40 6.81
N ARG A 98 -16.36 6.45 6.05
CA ARG A 98 -17.29 6.38 4.91
C ARG A 98 -16.78 5.42 3.84
N TYR A 99 -15.50 5.51 3.49
CA TYR A 99 -14.86 4.66 2.51
C TYR A 99 -14.89 3.18 2.91
N LEU A 100 -14.56 2.86 4.16
CA LEU A 100 -14.62 1.48 4.68
C LEU A 100 -16.06 0.95 4.72
N ARG A 101 -17.04 1.76 5.13
CA ARG A 101 -18.47 1.39 5.14
C ARG A 101 -18.99 1.10 3.73
N GLN A 102 -18.68 1.95 2.75
CA GLN A 102 -19.04 1.73 1.36
C GLN A 102 -18.46 0.42 0.85
N LYS A 103 -17.16 0.17 1.09
CA LYS A 103 -16.50 -1.08 0.67
C LYS A 103 -17.18 -2.32 1.27
N ARG A 104 -17.52 -2.28 2.56
CA ARG A 104 -18.20 -3.40 3.25
C ARG A 104 -19.56 -3.70 2.62
N ARG A 105 -20.32 -2.66 2.25
CA ARG A 105 -21.60 -2.80 1.53
C ARG A 105 -21.41 -3.39 0.13
N SER A 106 -20.38 -2.96 -0.59
CA SER A 106 -20.05 -3.50 -1.91
C SER A 106 -19.68 -4.99 -1.85
N LEU A 107 -18.91 -5.39 -0.83
CA LEU A 107 -18.55 -6.79 -0.62
C LEU A 107 -19.77 -7.65 -0.25
N ALA A 108 -20.65 -7.16 0.63
CA ALA A 108 -21.87 -7.87 1.01
C ALA A 108 -22.89 -8.01 -0.12
N ARG A 109 -22.83 -7.16 -1.16
CA ARG A 109 -23.68 -7.26 -2.36
C ARG A 109 -23.10 -8.16 -3.45
N ALA A 110 -21.82 -8.47 -3.38
CA ALA A 110 -21.10 -9.29 -4.36
C ALA A 110 -20.87 -10.73 -3.88
N ALA A 111 -21.29 -11.03 -2.64
CA ALA A 111 -21.35 -12.36 -2.04
C ALA A 111 -22.81 -12.85 -2.07
#